data_AF-A0A965FRG0-F1
#
_entry.id   AF-A0A965FRG0-F1
#
_cell.length_a   1.000
_cell.length_b   1.000
_cell.length_c   1.000
_cell.angle_alpha   90.00
_cell.angle_beta   90.00
_cell.angle_gamma   90.00
#
_symmetry.space_group_name_H-M   'P 1'
#
loop_
_entity.id
_entity.type
_entity.pdbx_description
1 polymer ?
#
loop_
_entity_poly.entity_id
_entity_poly.type
_entity_poly.pdbx_seq_one_letter_code
_entity_poly.pdbx_strand_id
1 'polypeptide(L)'
;MLNLAHGLSFNDLYHRDGLLALDAAFLQALAAADATLHQQLTAARANPDALAAKQESELLIVLAPHVDDFVAGLFGIVKEVRSLSARHNELAPIFSCKRLFVQRKALHKYKADAAAAFDGSTLKNQLAAKFGEAFSELAFAQHVTRWLEAEEANAEAIDFAQRYAAWAVQTPDGKHASAGGVLFKAPHKLDVQNLVPLDTDEARGFKIFRGKPEHLRHREGFKLTDRGTDLVGALDQAHYCIWCHEQGKDSCSKGLKEKGASGKGVASFKKSPFGVTLAGCPLEEKISEFHKVKTEGHVIGALAVIIVDNPMLAATGHRIC
;
A
#
# COMPACT_ATOMS: atom_id res chain seq x y z
N MET A 1 -2.06 -26.13 24.01
CA MET A 1 -2.66 -26.24 22.66
C MET A 1 -3.44 -24.96 22.42
N LEU A 2 -3.42 -24.41 21.21
CA LEU A 2 -4.20 -23.22 20.86
C LEU A 2 -5.69 -23.61 20.90
N ASN A 3 -6.48 -22.97 21.77
CA ASN A 3 -7.92 -23.20 21.82
C ASN A 3 -8.60 -22.24 20.84
N LEU A 4 -9.36 -22.77 19.88
CA LEU A 4 -10.11 -21.95 18.94
C LEU A 4 -11.53 -21.71 19.45
N ALA A 5 -12.15 -20.64 18.98
CA ALA A 5 -13.58 -20.41 19.20
C ALA A 5 -14.43 -21.47 18.45
N HIS A 6 -15.76 -21.43 18.66
CA HIS A 6 -16.73 -22.32 17.99
C HIS A 6 -16.54 -23.82 18.27
N GLY A 7 -15.88 -24.18 19.37
CA GLY A 7 -15.67 -25.58 19.75
C GLY A 7 -14.68 -26.34 18.86
N LEU A 8 -13.88 -25.62 18.06
CA LEU A 8 -12.88 -26.21 17.16
C LEU A 8 -11.53 -26.39 17.87
N SER A 9 -10.79 -27.42 17.46
CA SER A 9 -9.38 -27.62 17.78
C SER A 9 -8.50 -27.18 16.62
N PHE A 10 -7.22 -26.91 16.90
CA PHE A 10 -6.27 -26.57 15.84
C PHE A 10 -6.11 -27.68 14.78
N ASN A 11 -6.27 -28.95 15.17
CA ASN A 11 -6.17 -30.08 14.24
C ASN A 11 -7.32 -30.09 13.23
N ASP A 12 -8.50 -29.58 13.60
CA ASP A 12 -9.67 -29.53 12.71
C ASP A 12 -9.41 -28.66 11.47
N LEU A 13 -8.50 -27.68 11.55
CA LEU A 13 -8.11 -26.84 10.42
C LEU A 13 -7.36 -27.61 9.31
N TYR A 14 -6.89 -28.82 9.58
CA TYR A 14 -6.22 -29.70 8.61
C TYR A 14 -7.15 -30.75 8.00
N HIS A 15 -8.42 -30.79 8.41
CA HIS A 15 -9.38 -31.78 7.97
C HIS A 15 -10.61 -31.11 7.35
N ARG A 16 -11.13 -31.74 6.28
CA ARG A 16 -12.30 -31.23 5.55
C ARG A 16 -13.51 -30.97 6.45
N ASP A 17 -13.82 -31.89 7.36
CA ASP A 17 -14.99 -31.77 8.23
C ASP A 17 -14.86 -30.57 9.19
N GLY A 18 -13.64 -30.31 9.68
CA GLY A 18 -13.34 -29.12 10.47
C GLY A 18 -13.47 -27.82 9.67
N LEU A 19 -13.02 -27.81 8.41
CA LEU A 19 -13.20 -26.66 7.51
C LEU A 19 -14.67 -26.40 7.17
N LEU A 20 -15.48 -27.45 7.00
CA LEU A 20 -16.94 -27.31 6.81
C LEU A 20 -17.63 -26.75 8.05
N ALA A 21 -17.24 -27.20 9.24
CA ALA A 21 -17.76 -26.66 10.49
C ALA A 21 -17.34 -25.18 10.69
N LEU A 22 -16.11 -24.83 10.33
CA LEU A 22 -15.62 -23.46 10.36
C LEU A 22 -16.39 -22.55 9.38
N ASP A 23 -16.63 -23.02 8.16
CA ASP A 23 -17.41 -22.28 7.16
C ASP A 23 -18.86 -22.07 7.61
N ALA A 24 -19.49 -23.09 8.20
CA ALA A 24 -20.82 -22.96 8.78
C ALA A 24 -20.88 -21.93 9.93
N ALA A 25 -19.86 -21.93 10.80
CA ALA A 25 -19.73 -20.93 11.86
C ALA A 25 -19.55 -19.51 11.29
N PHE A 26 -18.75 -19.35 10.22
CA PHE A 26 -18.59 -18.07 9.54
C PHE A 26 -19.91 -17.60 8.92
N LEU A 27 -20.63 -18.46 8.20
CA LEU A 27 -21.92 -18.11 7.60
C LEU A 27 -22.95 -17.71 8.66
N GLN A 28 -22.97 -18.39 9.81
CA GLN A 28 -23.83 -18.02 10.93
C GLN A 28 -23.48 -16.63 11.49
N ALA A 29 -22.19 -16.36 11.69
CA ALA A 29 -21.72 -15.04 12.15
C ALA A 29 -22.03 -13.93 11.13
N LEU A 30 -21.83 -14.21 9.85
CA LEU A 30 -22.14 -13.29 8.76
C LEU A 30 -23.65 -13.00 8.69
N ALA A 31 -24.51 -14.01 8.78
CA ALA A 31 -25.96 -13.83 8.78
C ALA A 31 -26.45 -12.95 9.94
N ALA A 32 -25.81 -13.07 11.11
CA ALA A 32 -26.12 -12.24 12.28
C ALA A 32 -25.66 -10.79 12.13
N ALA A 33 -24.53 -10.55 11.46
CA ALA A 33 -23.97 -9.22 11.25
C ALA A 33 -24.58 -8.49 10.03
N ASP A 34 -24.76 -9.20 8.92
CA ASP A 34 -25.29 -8.72 7.65
C ASP A 34 -25.99 -9.86 6.88
N ALA A 35 -27.31 -9.94 7.05
CA ALA A 35 -28.14 -10.96 6.41
C ALA A 35 -28.16 -10.83 4.87
N THR A 36 -28.02 -9.62 4.33
CA THR A 36 -27.99 -9.38 2.88
C THR A 36 -26.68 -9.90 2.29
N LEU A 37 -25.55 -9.60 2.92
CA LEU A 37 -24.25 -10.09 2.48
C LEU A 37 -24.13 -11.61 2.61
N HIS A 38 -24.70 -12.20 3.66
CA HIS A 38 -24.82 -13.65 3.78
C HIS A 38 -25.58 -14.27 2.59
N GLN A 39 -26.72 -13.69 2.19
CA GLN A 39 -27.48 -14.15 1.03
C GLN A 39 -26.68 -14.03 -0.27
N GLN A 40 -25.97 -12.92 -0.46
CA GLN A 40 -25.09 -12.71 -1.62
C GLN A 40 -23.97 -13.75 -1.69
N LEU A 41 -23.28 -14.01 -0.58
CA LEU A 41 -22.22 -15.04 -0.53
C LEU A 41 -22.78 -16.44 -0.81
N THR A 42 -23.94 -16.78 -0.23
CA THR A 42 -24.57 -18.09 -0.45
C THR A 42 -24.98 -18.27 -1.92
N ALA A 43 -25.58 -17.23 -2.52
CA ALA A 43 -25.97 -17.26 -3.94
C ALA A 43 -24.74 -17.36 -4.87
N ALA A 44 -23.68 -16.60 -4.57
CA ALA A 44 -22.42 -16.64 -5.31
C ALA A 44 -21.78 -18.04 -5.26
N ARG A 45 -21.78 -18.70 -4.10
CA ARG A 45 -21.25 -20.06 -3.94
C ARG A 45 -22.12 -21.13 -4.61
N ALA A 46 -23.44 -20.93 -4.67
CA ALA A 46 -24.36 -21.85 -5.32
C ALA A 46 -24.25 -21.82 -6.85
N ASN A 47 -23.92 -20.66 -7.43
CA ASN A 47 -23.76 -20.49 -8.88
C ASN A 47 -22.56 -19.57 -9.21
N PRO A 48 -21.31 -20.05 -9.01
CA PRO A 48 -20.12 -19.21 -9.16
C PRO A 48 -19.93 -18.71 -10.59
N ASP A 49 -20.28 -19.50 -11.60
CA ASP A 49 -20.12 -19.14 -13.01
C ASP A 49 -21.02 -17.98 -13.46
N ALA A 50 -22.08 -17.67 -12.69
CA ALA A 50 -22.95 -16.53 -12.95
C ALA A 50 -22.42 -15.21 -12.39
N LEU A 51 -21.38 -15.25 -11.54
CA LEU A 51 -20.80 -14.06 -10.93
C LEU A 51 -19.75 -13.48 -11.87
N ALA A 52 -19.99 -12.27 -12.38
CA ALA A 52 -18.99 -11.58 -13.17
C ALA A 52 -17.76 -11.25 -12.31
N ALA A 53 -16.55 -11.26 -12.90
CA ALA A 53 -15.30 -11.00 -12.16
C ALA A 53 -15.33 -9.70 -11.33
N LYS A 54 -15.97 -8.64 -11.84
CA LYS A 54 -16.14 -7.39 -11.09
C LYS A 54 -17.01 -7.59 -9.83
N GLN A 55 -18.11 -8.34 -9.95
CA GLN A 55 -19.01 -8.62 -8.82
C GLN A 55 -18.32 -9.52 -7.80
N GLU A 56 -17.47 -10.46 -8.24
CA GLU A 56 -16.63 -11.26 -7.35
C GLU A 56 -15.65 -10.38 -6.55
N SER A 57 -14.91 -9.49 -7.22
CA SER A 57 -14.02 -8.54 -6.55
C SER A 57 -14.76 -7.65 -5.56
N GLU A 58 -15.93 -7.10 -5.94
CA GLU A 58 -16.77 -6.29 -5.05
C GLU A 58 -17.24 -7.09 -3.83
N LEU A 59 -17.68 -8.33 -4.03
CA LEU A 59 -18.10 -9.23 -2.97
C LEU A 59 -16.95 -9.55 -1.99
N LEU A 60 -15.75 -9.84 -2.49
CA LEU A 60 -14.57 -10.12 -1.66
C LEU A 60 -14.16 -8.90 -0.83
N ILE A 61 -14.23 -7.69 -1.39
CA ILE A 61 -13.94 -6.45 -0.66
C ILE A 61 -14.92 -6.26 0.49
N VAL A 62 -16.23 -6.39 0.25
CA VAL A 62 -17.23 -6.17 1.31
C VAL A 62 -17.25 -7.30 2.35
N LEU A 63 -16.78 -8.51 2.01
CA LEU A 63 -16.59 -9.61 2.98
C LEU A 63 -15.36 -9.40 3.87
N ALA A 64 -14.36 -8.67 3.41
CA ALA A 64 -13.06 -8.57 4.08
C ALA A 64 -13.15 -8.09 5.55
N PRO A 65 -13.97 -7.08 5.93
CA PRO A 65 -14.15 -6.69 7.33
C PRO A 65 -14.71 -7.82 8.21
N HIS A 66 -15.67 -8.59 7.68
CA HIS A 66 -16.28 -9.71 8.39
C HIS A 66 -15.30 -10.87 8.56
N VAL A 67 -14.46 -11.13 7.56
CA VAL A 67 -13.37 -12.11 7.66
C VAL A 67 -12.36 -11.69 8.71
N ASP A 68 -12.02 -10.40 8.78
CA ASP A 68 -11.09 -9.87 9.78
C ASP A 68 -11.59 -10.14 11.21
N ASP A 69 -12.83 -9.73 11.50
CA ASP A 69 -13.45 -9.91 12.82
C ASP A 69 -13.63 -11.40 13.17
N PHE A 70 -14.08 -12.22 12.22
CA PHE A 70 -14.30 -13.64 12.45
C PHE A 70 -13.00 -14.38 12.75
N VAL A 71 -11.96 -14.18 11.94
CA VAL A 71 -10.66 -14.82 12.14
C VAL A 71 -10.01 -14.31 13.43
N ALA A 72 -10.14 -13.02 13.73
CA ALA A 72 -9.65 -12.47 15.00
C ALA A 72 -10.34 -13.12 16.21
N GLY A 73 -11.65 -13.34 16.14
CA GLY A 73 -12.43 -14.06 17.14
C GLY A 73 -12.02 -15.54 17.26
N LEU A 74 -11.86 -16.23 16.12
CA LEU A 74 -11.48 -17.64 16.04
C LEU A 74 -10.17 -17.93 16.80
N PHE A 75 -9.17 -17.07 16.62
CA PHE A 75 -7.85 -17.23 17.22
C PHE A 75 -7.67 -16.47 18.55
N GLY A 76 -8.68 -15.74 19.02
CA GLY A 76 -8.60 -14.96 20.26
C GLY A 76 -7.65 -13.76 20.20
N ILE A 77 -7.45 -13.18 19.01
CA ILE A 77 -6.52 -12.07 18.73
C ILE A 77 -7.23 -10.73 18.43
N VAL A 78 -8.48 -10.58 18.90
CA VAL A 78 -9.32 -9.40 18.64
C VAL A 78 -8.64 -8.10 19.07
N LYS A 79 -7.93 -8.11 20.20
CA LYS A 79 -7.25 -6.91 20.72
C LYS A 79 -6.10 -6.48 19.81
N GLU A 80 -5.33 -7.45 19.33
CA GLU A 80 -4.17 -7.27 18.46
C GLU A 80 -4.60 -6.74 17.09
N VAL A 81 -5.64 -7.35 16.51
CA VAL A 81 -6.22 -6.91 15.22
C VAL A 81 -6.79 -5.50 15.33
N ARG A 82 -7.56 -5.19 16.37
CA ARG A 82 -8.07 -3.83 16.60
C ARG A 82 -6.95 -2.81 16.81
N SER A 83 -5.90 -3.17 17.56
CA SER A 83 -4.73 -2.30 17.74
C SER A 83 -4.01 -2.05 16.42
N LEU A 84 -3.87 -3.08 15.57
CA LEU A 84 -3.27 -2.93 14.25
C LEU A 84 -4.11 -2.06 13.33
N SER A 85 -5.43 -2.25 13.29
CA SER A 85 -6.36 -1.42 12.53
C SER A 85 -6.32 0.04 13.00
N ALA A 86 -6.30 0.30 14.31
CA ALA A 86 -6.15 1.65 14.86
C ALA A 86 -4.87 2.35 14.39
N ARG A 87 -3.74 1.63 14.32
CA ARG A 87 -2.48 2.16 13.77
C ARG A 87 -2.56 2.49 12.28
N HIS A 88 -3.39 1.81 11.50
CA HIS A 88 -3.63 2.19 10.09
C HIS A 88 -4.38 3.52 10.02
N ASN A 89 -5.46 3.64 10.81
CA ASN A 89 -6.29 4.84 10.85
C ASN A 89 -5.53 6.06 11.37
N GLU A 90 -4.66 5.88 12.36
CA GLU A 90 -3.78 6.94 12.87
C GLU A 90 -2.85 7.49 11.79
N LEU A 91 -2.37 6.65 10.87
CA LEU A 91 -1.47 7.04 9.78
C LEU A 91 -2.18 7.59 8.55
N ALA A 92 -3.49 7.39 8.41
CA ALA A 92 -4.27 7.81 7.25
C ALA A 92 -4.08 9.29 6.84
N PRO A 93 -3.96 10.27 7.78
CA PRO A 93 -3.70 11.66 7.42
C PRO A 93 -2.42 11.84 6.60
N ILE A 94 -1.36 11.06 6.88
CA ILE A 94 -0.07 11.17 6.20
C ILE A 94 -0.23 10.92 4.70
N PHE A 95 -0.91 9.85 4.32
CA PHE A 95 -1.03 9.45 2.91
C PHE A 95 -1.96 10.39 2.13
N SER A 96 -3.06 10.82 2.75
CA SER A 96 -3.96 11.83 2.19
C SER A 96 -3.25 13.16 1.98
N CYS A 97 -2.50 13.64 2.99
CA CYS A 97 -1.71 14.87 2.90
C CYS A 97 -0.61 14.76 1.83
N LYS A 98 0.10 13.64 1.76
CA LYS A 98 1.13 13.38 0.74
C LYS A 98 0.58 13.56 -0.67
N ARG A 99 -0.56 12.94 -0.98
CA ARG A 99 -1.17 12.97 -2.32
C ARG A 99 -1.82 14.33 -2.61
N LEU A 100 -2.69 14.81 -1.72
CA LEU A 100 -3.55 15.97 -2.00
C LEU A 100 -2.82 17.30 -1.79
N PHE A 101 -1.91 17.36 -0.82
CA PHE A 101 -1.24 18.59 -0.46
C PHE A 101 0.20 18.64 -0.99
N VAL A 102 1.06 17.71 -0.57
CA VAL A 102 2.49 17.74 -0.93
C VAL A 102 2.65 17.64 -2.45
N GLN A 103 2.15 16.56 -3.06
CA GLN A 103 2.33 16.32 -4.48
C GLN A 103 1.53 17.28 -5.37
N ARG A 104 0.23 17.45 -5.10
CA ARG A 104 -0.68 18.20 -5.98
C ARG A 104 -0.68 19.70 -5.77
N LYS A 105 -0.39 20.19 -4.56
CA LYS A 105 -0.36 21.64 -4.27
C LYS A 105 1.08 22.16 -4.14
N ALA A 106 1.88 21.64 -3.22
CA ALA A 106 3.20 22.19 -2.91
C ALA A 106 4.20 22.05 -4.07
N LEU A 107 4.38 20.85 -4.63
CA LEU A 107 5.29 20.62 -5.77
C LEU A 107 4.78 21.23 -7.09
N HIS A 108 3.47 21.49 -7.17
CA HIS A 108 2.91 22.22 -8.29
C HIS A 108 3.29 23.70 -8.22
N LYS A 109 3.12 24.33 -7.05
CA LYS A 109 3.36 25.76 -6.80
C LYS A 109 4.85 26.14 -6.78
N TYR A 110 5.67 25.37 -6.06
CA TYR A 110 7.08 25.70 -5.85
C TYR A 110 7.98 24.66 -6.53
N LYS A 111 8.76 25.12 -7.51
CA LYS A 111 9.75 24.30 -8.23
C LYS A 111 11.09 24.29 -7.51
N ALA A 112 12.00 23.44 -7.97
CA ALA A 112 13.25 23.12 -7.27
C ALA A 112 14.16 24.35 -7.04
N ASP A 113 14.18 25.28 -8.00
CA ASP A 113 14.88 26.55 -7.93
C ASP A 113 14.33 27.45 -6.81
N ALA A 114 13.01 27.62 -6.74
CA ALA A 114 12.36 28.37 -5.65
C ALA A 114 12.53 27.67 -4.30
N ALA A 115 12.40 26.34 -4.28
CA ALA A 115 12.54 25.53 -3.08
C ALA A 115 13.95 25.62 -2.46
N ALA A 116 14.99 25.77 -3.29
CA ALA A 116 16.37 25.93 -2.83
C ALA A 116 16.61 27.25 -2.08
N ALA A 117 15.78 28.27 -2.28
CA ALA A 117 15.87 29.54 -1.57
C ALA A 117 15.15 29.55 -0.20
N PHE A 118 14.41 28.48 0.14
CA PHE A 118 13.69 28.40 1.41
C PHE A 118 14.58 27.91 2.55
N ASP A 119 14.49 28.59 3.69
CA ASP A 119 15.08 28.13 4.95
C ASP A 119 14.16 27.10 5.62
N GLY A 120 14.39 25.83 5.31
CA GLY A 120 13.61 24.72 5.86
C GLY A 120 13.63 24.63 7.39
N SER A 121 14.73 24.99 8.04
CA SER A 121 14.86 24.96 9.50
C SER A 121 13.97 26.01 10.16
N THR A 122 13.99 27.23 9.63
CA THR A 122 13.11 28.31 10.09
C THR A 122 11.64 27.98 9.84
N LEU A 123 11.30 27.47 8.65
CA LEU A 123 9.94 27.04 8.31
C LEU A 123 9.44 25.94 9.25
N LYS A 124 10.28 24.94 9.56
CA LYS A 124 9.94 23.85 10.49
C LYS A 124 9.58 24.38 11.88
N ASN A 125 10.38 25.31 12.41
CA ASN A 125 10.16 25.90 13.72
C ASN A 125 8.88 26.75 13.77
N GLN A 126 8.62 27.53 12.72
CA GLN A 126 7.39 28.30 12.59
C GLN A 126 6.15 27.40 12.48
N LEU A 127 6.26 26.30 11.74
CA LEU A 127 5.19 25.29 11.66
C LEU A 127 4.94 24.65 13.02
N ALA A 128 5.97 24.22 13.74
CA ALA A 128 5.82 23.69 15.10
C ALA A 128 5.12 24.69 16.04
N ALA A 129 5.48 25.97 15.97
CA ALA A 129 4.82 27.02 16.74
C ALA A 129 3.34 27.19 16.36
N LYS A 130 2.99 27.13 15.07
CA LYS A 130 1.60 27.18 14.58
C LYS A 130 0.80 25.93 14.94
N PHE A 131 1.45 24.77 15.03
CA PHE A 131 0.83 23.52 15.46
C PHE A 131 0.55 23.49 16.96
N GLY A 132 1.34 24.21 17.75
CA GLY A 132 1.29 24.15 19.22
C GLY A 132 1.88 22.85 19.79
N GLU A 133 2.65 22.11 18.99
CA GLU A 133 3.28 20.84 19.36
C GLU A 133 4.57 20.61 18.55
N ALA A 134 5.34 19.58 18.91
CA ALA A 134 6.57 19.24 18.21
C ALA A 134 6.29 18.82 16.75
N PHE A 135 7.17 19.26 15.84
CA PHE A 135 7.04 18.89 14.43
C PHE A 135 7.19 17.38 14.22
N SER A 136 6.16 16.75 13.66
CA SER A 136 6.19 15.39 13.11
C SER A 136 5.45 15.35 11.78
N GLU A 137 5.68 14.32 10.94
CA GLU A 137 4.91 14.16 9.70
C GLU A 137 3.42 13.99 9.97
N LEU A 138 3.05 13.32 11.06
CA LEU A 138 1.66 13.14 11.46
C LEU A 138 1.02 14.47 11.90
N ALA A 139 1.69 15.24 12.76
CA ALA A 139 1.23 16.57 13.15
C ALA A 139 1.08 17.48 11.93
N PHE A 140 2.10 17.51 11.05
CA PHE A 140 2.01 18.26 9.79
C PHE A 140 0.78 17.86 8.98
N ALA A 141 0.57 16.56 8.78
CA ALA A 141 -0.56 16.06 7.99
C ALA A 141 -1.92 16.42 8.60
N GLN A 142 -2.08 16.28 9.91
CA GLN A 142 -3.32 16.60 10.62
C GLN A 142 -3.64 18.10 10.60
N HIS A 143 -2.66 18.95 10.95
CA HIS A 143 -2.83 20.40 10.96
C HIS A 143 -3.09 20.97 9.58
N VAL A 144 -2.33 20.53 8.57
CA VAL A 144 -2.55 20.97 7.18
C VAL A 144 -3.92 20.53 6.68
N THR A 145 -4.36 19.31 7.00
CA THR A 145 -5.71 18.85 6.61
C THR A 145 -6.79 19.74 7.21
N ARG A 146 -6.68 20.10 8.51
CA ARG A 146 -7.62 21.03 9.15
C ARG A 146 -7.59 22.43 8.53
N TRP A 147 -6.40 22.97 8.23
CA TRP A 147 -6.29 24.28 7.59
C TRP A 147 -6.95 24.32 6.22
N LEU A 148 -6.94 23.21 5.48
CA LEU A 148 -7.59 23.10 4.17
C LEU A 148 -9.13 23.16 4.25
N GLU A 149 -9.75 22.94 5.41
CA GLU A 149 -11.20 23.09 5.58
C GLU A 149 -11.64 24.56 5.52
N ALA A 150 -10.72 25.51 5.77
CA ALA A 150 -10.94 26.95 5.66
C ALA A 150 -9.73 27.62 4.99
N GLU A 151 -9.52 27.35 3.70
CA GLU A 151 -8.30 27.77 2.97
C GLU A 151 -8.04 29.28 3.02
N GLU A 152 -9.08 30.11 2.86
CA GLU A 152 -8.93 31.57 2.86
C GLU A 152 -8.45 32.10 4.22
N ALA A 153 -9.05 31.59 5.31
CA ALA A 153 -8.69 31.98 6.67
C ALA A 153 -7.28 31.50 7.07
N ASN A 154 -6.81 30.41 6.46
CA ASN A 154 -5.51 29.78 6.77
C ASN A 154 -4.47 29.99 5.67
N ALA A 155 -4.67 30.92 4.74
CA ALA A 155 -3.86 31.06 3.54
C ALA A 155 -2.36 31.21 3.84
N GLU A 156 -2.01 31.99 4.86
CA GLU A 156 -0.62 32.17 5.29
C GLU A 156 -0.03 30.85 5.82
N ALA A 157 -0.73 30.16 6.74
CA ALA A 157 -0.26 28.90 7.32
C ALA A 157 -0.10 27.79 6.26
N ILE A 158 -1.04 27.73 5.31
CA ILE A 158 -0.97 26.84 4.15
C ILE A 158 0.25 27.15 3.30
N ASP A 159 0.56 28.43 3.06
CA ASP A 159 1.72 28.82 2.28
C ASP A 159 3.04 28.42 2.96
N PHE A 160 3.16 28.62 4.27
CA PHE A 160 4.29 28.13 5.07
C PHE A 160 4.49 26.62 4.91
N ALA A 161 3.40 25.85 5.03
CA ALA A 161 3.43 24.40 4.85
C ALA A 161 3.80 23.99 3.41
N GLN A 162 3.33 24.71 2.40
CA GLN A 162 3.70 24.46 1.00
C GLN A 162 5.18 24.70 0.74
N ARG A 163 5.75 25.79 1.27
CA ARG A 163 7.19 26.09 1.14
C ARG A 163 8.04 25.02 1.82
N TYR A 164 7.68 24.63 3.04
CA TYR A 164 8.39 23.57 3.77
C TYR A 164 8.33 22.24 3.01
N ALA A 165 7.14 21.83 2.55
CA ALA A 165 6.98 20.59 1.80
C ALA A 165 7.77 20.59 0.49
N ALA A 166 7.79 21.71 -0.23
CA ALA A 166 8.57 21.85 -1.46
C ALA A 166 10.08 21.77 -1.19
N TRP A 167 10.57 22.42 -0.15
CA TRP A 167 11.96 22.31 0.31
C TRP A 167 12.30 20.88 0.70
N ALA A 168 11.51 20.26 1.57
CA ALA A 168 11.73 18.90 2.08
C ALA A 168 11.83 17.85 0.96
N VAL A 169 11.00 17.96 -0.08
CA VAL A 169 11.01 17.01 -1.20
C VAL A 169 12.12 17.29 -2.22
N GLN A 170 12.46 18.55 -2.47
CA GLN A 170 13.25 18.93 -3.66
C GLN A 170 14.72 19.24 -3.37
N THR A 171 15.09 19.64 -2.15
CA THR A 171 16.48 20.01 -1.82
C THR A 171 17.26 18.84 -1.20
N PRO A 172 18.60 18.83 -1.29
CA PRO A 172 19.44 17.83 -0.60
C PRO A 172 19.22 17.84 0.92
N ASP A 173 19.26 19.03 1.53
CA ASP A 173 19.08 19.20 2.98
C ASP A 173 17.68 18.78 3.43
N GLY A 174 16.67 19.12 2.64
CA GLY A 174 15.29 18.71 2.88
C GLY A 174 15.12 17.19 2.87
N LYS A 175 15.65 16.53 1.84
CA LYS A 175 15.61 15.07 1.71
C LYS A 175 16.37 14.38 2.84
N HIS A 176 17.49 14.96 3.28
CA HIS A 176 18.23 14.47 4.43
C HIS A 176 17.41 14.60 5.72
N ALA A 177 16.81 15.78 5.96
CA ALA A 177 15.99 16.05 7.12
C ALA A 177 14.72 15.20 7.20
N SER A 178 14.15 14.78 6.06
CA SER A 178 12.96 13.93 5.98
C SER A 178 13.25 12.47 5.60
N ALA A 179 14.50 12.02 5.66
CA ALA A 179 14.89 10.69 5.19
C ALA A 179 14.12 9.54 5.87
N GLY A 180 13.83 9.70 7.17
CA GLY A 180 13.13 8.71 8.00
C GLY A 180 11.61 8.64 7.80
N GLY A 181 11.00 9.59 7.10
CA GLY A 181 9.55 9.66 6.89
C GLY A 181 9.11 9.26 5.49
N VAL A 182 7.82 9.36 5.20
CA VAL A 182 7.23 9.06 3.88
C VAL A 182 6.49 10.25 3.27
N LEU A 183 6.04 11.20 4.09
CA LEU A 183 5.21 12.33 3.65
C LEU A 183 5.90 13.19 2.60
N PHE A 184 7.20 13.46 2.80
CA PHE A 184 8.01 14.31 1.92
C PHE A 184 8.82 13.51 0.90
N LYS A 185 8.27 12.41 0.39
CA LYS A 185 8.87 11.62 -0.71
C LYS A 185 7.96 11.68 -1.94
N ALA A 186 8.57 11.75 -3.12
CA ALA A 186 7.84 11.69 -4.38
C ALA A 186 8.41 10.55 -5.26
N PRO A 187 7.57 9.84 -6.02
CA PRO A 187 8.06 8.86 -6.99
C PRO A 187 9.02 9.52 -7.98
N HIS A 188 10.17 8.90 -8.19
CA HIS A 188 11.13 9.35 -9.20
C HIS A 188 10.61 9.02 -10.60
N LYS A 189 10.96 9.86 -11.58
CA LYS A 189 10.81 9.47 -12.99
C LYS A 189 11.77 8.31 -13.26
N LEU A 190 11.28 7.30 -13.97
CA LEU A 190 12.11 6.17 -14.38
C LEU A 190 13.08 6.62 -15.48
N ASP A 191 14.37 6.46 -15.22
CA ASP A 191 15.40 6.43 -16.26
C ASP A 191 15.62 4.97 -16.66
N VAL A 192 15.07 4.59 -17.80
CA VAL A 192 15.07 3.20 -18.25
C VAL A 192 16.49 2.70 -18.51
N GLN A 193 17.44 3.58 -18.84
CA GLN A 193 18.84 3.21 -19.06
C GLN A 193 19.67 3.21 -17.78
N ASN A 194 19.09 3.66 -16.66
CA ASN A 194 19.77 3.78 -15.36
C ASN A 194 18.84 3.38 -14.20
N LEU A 195 18.24 2.18 -14.30
CA LEU A 195 17.30 1.66 -13.29
C LEU A 195 17.96 1.36 -11.94
N VAL A 196 19.26 1.07 -11.94
CA VAL A 196 20.04 0.81 -10.73
C VAL A 196 21.08 1.92 -10.62
N PRO A 197 20.96 2.84 -9.64
CA PRO A 197 21.96 3.88 -9.42
C PRO A 197 23.29 3.26 -9.01
N LEU A 198 24.30 3.41 -9.87
CA LEU A 198 25.66 2.90 -9.66
C LEU A 198 26.66 4.06 -9.73
N ASP A 199 27.64 4.05 -8.82
CA ASP A 199 28.84 4.86 -8.90
C ASP A 199 29.83 4.18 -9.84
N THR A 200 30.51 4.97 -10.67
CA THR A 200 31.57 4.48 -11.57
C THR A 200 32.92 4.92 -11.04
N ASP A 201 33.81 3.97 -10.80
CA ASP A 201 35.20 4.18 -10.41
C ASP A 201 36.13 3.71 -11.55
N GLU A 202 37.02 4.59 -12.00
CA GLU A 202 38.02 4.31 -13.04
C GLU A 202 39.47 4.43 -12.55
N ALA A 203 39.69 4.61 -11.24
CA ALA A 203 41.01 4.90 -10.66
C ALA A 203 42.08 3.82 -10.95
N ARG A 204 41.65 2.61 -11.33
CA ARG A 204 42.53 1.47 -11.66
C ARG A 204 42.77 1.28 -13.16
N GLY A 205 42.34 2.23 -14.00
CA GLY A 205 42.45 2.15 -15.46
C GLY A 205 41.40 1.25 -16.12
N PHE A 206 40.37 0.83 -15.37
CA PHE A 206 39.20 0.10 -15.87
C PHE A 206 37.95 0.51 -15.09
N LYS A 207 36.77 0.41 -15.72
CA LYS A 207 35.48 0.78 -15.13
C LYS A 207 35.03 -0.24 -14.09
N ILE A 208 34.76 0.23 -12.88
CA ILE A 208 34.12 -0.51 -11.79
C ILE A 208 32.78 0.15 -11.51
N PHE A 209 31.69 -0.62 -11.59
CA PHE A 209 30.38 -0.17 -11.17
C PHE A 209 30.09 -0.65 -9.75
N ARG A 210 29.71 0.25 -8.85
CA ARG A 210 29.40 -0.08 -7.46
C ARG A 210 28.09 0.56 -7.03
N GLY A 211 27.28 -0.15 -6.25
CA GLY A 211 26.16 0.49 -5.56
C GLY A 211 26.66 1.50 -4.53
N LYS A 212 25.84 2.52 -4.25
CA LYS A 212 26.18 3.53 -3.24
C LYS A 212 26.51 2.88 -1.88
N PRO A 213 27.56 3.33 -1.16
CA PRO A 213 27.99 2.71 0.09
C PRO A 213 26.86 2.48 1.11
N GLU A 214 25.95 3.44 1.25
CA GLU A 214 24.79 3.38 2.14
C GLU A 214 23.76 2.28 1.77
N HIS A 215 23.81 1.75 0.55
CA HIS A 215 22.92 0.68 0.08
C HIS A 215 23.61 -0.70 0.03
N LEU A 216 24.90 -0.77 0.32
CA LEU A 216 25.64 -2.03 0.31
C LEU A 216 25.26 -2.86 1.54
N ARG A 217 24.75 -4.06 1.29
CA ARG A 217 24.44 -5.05 2.33
C ARG A 217 25.51 -6.14 2.31
N HIS A 218 26.32 -6.20 3.36
CA HIS A 218 27.26 -7.30 3.52
C HIS A 218 26.49 -8.59 3.81
N ARG A 219 26.77 -9.64 3.03
CA ARG A 219 26.18 -10.96 3.26
C ARG A 219 27.01 -11.69 4.32
N GLU A 220 26.48 -11.74 5.53
CA GLU A 220 27.02 -12.55 6.63
C GLU A 220 26.07 -13.73 6.92
N GLY A 221 26.49 -14.93 6.54
CA GLY A 221 25.71 -16.16 6.72
C GLY A 221 24.50 -16.31 5.78
N PHE A 222 23.47 -17.00 6.27
CA PHE A 222 22.29 -17.42 5.49
C PHE A 222 20.98 -16.77 5.95
N LYS A 223 21.05 -15.78 6.85
CA LYS A 223 19.86 -15.01 7.24
C LYS A 223 19.41 -14.13 6.08
N LEU A 224 18.11 -13.84 6.07
CA LEU A 224 17.53 -12.87 5.16
C LEU A 224 18.18 -11.48 5.36
N THR A 225 18.74 -10.92 4.29
CA THR A 225 19.39 -9.59 4.28
C THR A 225 18.42 -8.47 3.91
N ASP A 226 17.23 -8.81 3.40
CA ASP A 226 16.17 -7.85 3.10
C ASP A 226 15.10 -7.84 4.19
N ARG A 227 14.96 -6.73 4.91
CA ARG A 227 13.95 -6.61 5.96
C ARG A 227 12.61 -6.10 5.45
N GLY A 228 12.51 -5.75 4.16
CA GLY A 228 11.36 -5.05 3.61
C GLY A 228 11.19 -3.67 4.23
N THR A 229 9.94 -3.18 4.24
CA THR A 229 9.55 -1.91 4.83
C THR A 229 8.72 -2.11 6.09
N ASP A 230 8.67 -1.09 6.94
CA ASP A 230 7.78 -1.04 8.10
C ASP A 230 6.30 -0.78 7.70
N LEU A 231 5.42 -0.67 8.70
CA LEU A 231 3.99 -0.41 8.46
C LEU A 231 3.76 0.91 7.70
N VAL A 232 4.49 1.97 8.06
CA VAL A 232 4.32 3.30 7.44
C VAL A 232 4.67 3.23 5.97
N GLY A 233 5.81 2.63 5.62
CA GLY A 233 6.21 2.46 4.23
C GLY A 233 5.35 1.46 3.46
N ALA A 234 4.86 0.39 4.08
CA ALA A 234 3.93 -0.54 3.44
C ALA A 234 2.62 0.15 3.06
N LEU A 235 2.07 0.97 3.97
CA LEU A 235 0.87 1.75 3.70
C LEU A 235 1.13 2.87 2.71
N ASP A 236 2.32 3.48 2.71
CA ASP A 236 2.70 4.46 1.68
C ASP A 236 2.60 3.85 0.27
N GLN A 237 3.15 2.65 0.09
CA GLN A 237 3.06 1.94 -1.19
C GLN A 237 1.62 1.51 -1.51
N ALA A 238 0.83 1.11 -0.50
CA ALA A 238 -0.57 0.75 -0.71
C ALA A 238 -1.44 1.96 -1.12
N HIS A 239 -1.23 3.13 -0.51
CA HIS A 239 -1.90 4.38 -0.86
C HIS A 239 -1.40 5.01 -2.16
N TYR A 240 -0.24 4.56 -2.69
CA TYR A 240 0.18 4.91 -4.03
C TYR A 240 -0.66 4.22 -5.12
N CYS A 241 -1.29 3.08 -4.80
CA CYS A 241 -2.27 2.44 -5.67
C CYS A 241 -3.39 3.43 -6.02
N ILE A 242 -3.84 3.39 -7.28
CA ILE A 242 -4.95 4.23 -7.77
C ILE A 242 -6.28 3.49 -7.83
N TRP A 243 -6.36 2.30 -7.23
CA TRP A 243 -7.54 1.44 -7.20
C TRP A 243 -8.20 1.21 -8.56
N CYS A 244 -7.38 0.83 -9.54
CA CYS A 244 -7.77 0.72 -10.94
C CYS A 244 -8.80 -0.39 -11.23
N HIS A 245 -9.03 -1.34 -10.33
CA HIS A 245 -10.10 -2.34 -10.44
C HIS A 245 -11.49 -1.68 -10.51
N GLU A 246 -11.71 -0.55 -9.83
CA GLU A 246 -13.00 0.16 -9.87
C GLU A 246 -13.39 0.62 -11.29
N GLN A 247 -12.37 0.81 -12.16
CA GLN A 247 -12.52 1.20 -13.55
C GLN A 247 -12.30 0.04 -14.54
N GLY A 248 -12.06 -1.18 -14.07
CA GLY A 248 -11.70 -2.33 -14.91
C GLY A 248 -10.39 -2.14 -15.69
N LYS A 249 -9.43 -1.42 -15.09
CA LYS A 249 -8.12 -1.08 -15.69
C LYS A 249 -6.95 -1.55 -14.83
N ASP A 250 -7.14 -2.67 -14.14
CA ASP A 250 -6.23 -3.35 -13.23
C ASP A 250 -5.05 -4.03 -13.95
N SER A 251 -4.24 -3.22 -14.64
CA SER A 251 -3.10 -3.69 -15.43
C SER A 251 -2.01 -4.42 -14.63
N CYS A 252 -1.94 -4.24 -13.32
CA CYS A 252 -1.07 -5.05 -12.46
C CYS A 252 -1.53 -6.52 -12.40
N SER A 253 -2.84 -6.77 -12.45
CA SER A 253 -3.42 -8.10 -12.51
C SER A 253 -3.50 -8.59 -13.96
N LYS A 254 -4.19 -7.85 -14.83
CA LYS A 254 -4.59 -8.30 -16.18
C LYS A 254 -3.68 -7.83 -17.31
N GLY A 255 -2.56 -7.18 -16.99
CA GLY A 255 -1.59 -6.69 -17.98
C GLY A 255 -1.96 -5.38 -18.66
N LEU A 256 -0.98 -4.82 -19.36
CA LEU A 256 -1.13 -3.59 -20.15
C LEU A 256 -1.47 -3.94 -21.60
N LYS A 257 -2.75 -3.82 -21.97
CA LYS A 257 -3.23 -4.15 -23.32
C LYS A 257 -2.83 -3.11 -24.37
N GLU A 258 -2.62 -3.56 -25.59
CA GLU A 258 -2.52 -2.70 -26.77
C GLU A 258 -3.85 -2.00 -27.08
N LYS A 259 -3.79 -0.83 -27.71
CA LYS A 259 -5.00 -0.06 -28.04
C LYS A 259 -5.85 -0.85 -29.04
N GLY A 260 -7.09 -1.16 -28.67
CA GLY A 260 -8.03 -1.91 -29.52
C GLY A 260 -7.85 -3.43 -29.46
N ALA A 261 -6.97 -3.95 -28.61
CA ALA A 261 -6.81 -5.39 -28.45
C ALA A 261 -8.05 -6.01 -27.76
N SER A 262 -8.75 -6.87 -28.49
CA SER A 262 -9.86 -7.70 -27.99
C SER A 262 -9.51 -9.19 -27.85
N GLY A 263 -8.35 -9.59 -28.39
CA GLY A 263 -7.87 -10.97 -28.38
C GLY A 263 -7.29 -11.42 -27.04
N LYS A 264 -7.13 -12.75 -26.90
CA LYS A 264 -6.37 -13.39 -25.83
C LYS A 264 -5.03 -13.85 -26.43
N GLY A 265 -3.91 -13.40 -25.87
CA GLY A 265 -2.57 -13.84 -26.29
C GLY A 265 -1.47 -12.80 -26.07
N VAL A 266 -0.21 -13.23 -26.20
CA VAL A 266 0.99 -12.40 -25.97
C VAL A 266 0.99 -11.13 -26.84
N ALA A 267 0.47 -11.21 -28.07
CA ALA A 267 0.38 -10.08 -29.00
C ALA A 267 -0.65 -9.01 -28.57
N SER A 268 -1.53 -9.31 -27.61
CA SER A 268 -2.53 -8.37 -27.10
C SER A 268 -1.98 -7.42 -26.04
N PHE A 269 -0.76 -7.68 -25.56
CA PHE A 269 -0.10 -6.89 -24.51
C PHE A 269 1.02 -6.02 -25.07
N LYS A 270 1.17 -4.85 -24.45
CA LYS A 270 2.31 -3.96 -24.67
C LYS A 270 3.61 -4.64 -24.27
N LYS A 271 4.70 -4.20 -24.91
CA LYS A 271 6.06 -4.56 -24.51
C LYS A 271 6.73 -3.42 -23.75
N SER A 272 7.58 -3.77 -22.79
CA SER A 272 8.49 -2.84 -22.14
C SER A 272 9.51 -2.27 -23.15
N PRO A 273 10.25 -1.21 -22.80
CA PRO A 273 11.35 -0.71 -23.63
C PRO A 273 12.45 -1.75 -23.93
N PHE A 274 12.50 -2.84 -23.17
CA PHE A 274 13.41 -3.98 -23.37
C PHE A 274 12.77 -5.16 -24.12
N GLY A 275 11.55 -5.00 -24.64
CA GLY A 275 10.85 -6.04 -25.38
C GLY A 275 10.13 -7.09 -24.53
N VAL A 276 10.07 -6.92 -23.21
CA VAL A 276 9.38 -7.84 -22.28
C VAL A 276 7.87 -7.62 -22.34
N THR A 277 7.08 -8.68 -22.50
CA THR A 277 5.62 -8.61 -22.51
C THR A 277 5.07 -8.21 -21.14
N LEU A 278 4.20 -7.20 -21.10
CA LEU A 278 3.59 -6.67 -19.87
C LEU A 278 2.23 -7.32 -19.60
N ALA A 279 2.24 -8.63 -19.32
CA ALA A 279 1.03 -9.46 -19.19
C ALA A 279 0.32 -9.38 -17.83
N GLY A 280 0.92 -8.72 -16.82
CA GLY A 280 0.36 -8.66 -15.47
C GLY A 280 0.81 -9.84 -14.59
N CYS A 281 0.09 -10.04 -13.48
CA CYS A 281 0.36 -11.14 -12.56
C CYS A 281 -0.03 -12.49 -13.21
N PRO A 282 0.83 -13.52 -13.21
CA PRO A 282 0.49 -14.83 -13.76
C PRO A 282 -0.69 -15.54 -13.09
N LEU A 283 -0.98 -15.19 -11.83
CA LEU A 283 -2.14 -15.70 -11.07
C LEU A 283 -3.35 -14.77 -11.18
N GLU A 284 -3.22 -13.66 -11.91
CA GLU A 284 -4.20 -12.60 -12.01
C GLU A 284 -4.71 -12.11 -10.62
N GLU A 285 -3.81 -12.08 -9.63
CA GLU A 285 -4.12 -11.68 -8.25
C GLU A 285 -4.88 -10.35 -8.20
N LYS A 286 -5.84 -10.25 -7.29
CA LYS A 286 -6.65 -9.05 -6.99
C LYS A 286 -5.85 -7.97 -6.25
N ILE A 287 -4.78 -7.50 -6.90
CA ILE A 287 -3.78 -6.57 -6.33
C ILE A 287 -4.41 -5.27 -5.87
N SER A 288 -5.28 -4.72 -6.70
CA SER A 288 -5.87 -3.41 -6.45
C SER A 288 -6.87 -3.47 -5.30
N GLU A 289 -7.59 -4.58 -5.19
CA GLU A 289 -8.57 -4.91 -4.18
C GLU A 289 -7.92 -5.13 -2.82
N PHE A 290 -6.88 -5.98 -2.72
CA PHE A 290 -6.23 -6.19 -1.43
C PHE A 290 -5.53 -4.91 -0.94
N HIS A 291 -5.05 -4.05 -1.84
CA HIS A 291 -4.50 -2.75 -1.45
C HIS A 291 -5.59 -1.84 -0.86
N LYS A 292 -6.78 -1.79 -1.47
CA LYS A 292 -7.92 -1.03 -0.95
C LYS A 292 -8.29 -1.51 0.46
N VAL A 293 -8.52 -2.82 0.61
CA VAL A 293 -8.85 -3.45 1.89
C VAL A 293 -7.75 -3.20 2.95
N LYS A 294 -6.48 -3.30 2.54
CA LYS A 294 -5.33 -3.03 3.43
C LYS A 294 -5.31 -1.59 3.90
N THR A 295 -5.57 -0.62 3.02
CA THR A 295 -5.59 0.81 3.39
C THR A 295 -6.76 1.20 4.29
N GLU A 296 -7.85 0.42 4.28
CA GLU A 296 -9.00 0.57 5.17
C GLU A 296 -8.76 -0.05 6.56
N GLY A 297 -7.59 -0.67 6.78
CA GLY A 297 -7.21 -1.23 8.07
C GLY A 297 -7.67 -2.67 8.31
N HIS A 298 -8.17 -3.34 7.27
CA HIS A 298 -8.58 -4.76 7.30
C HIS A 298 -7.40 -5.66 6.87
N VAL A 299 -6.51 -5.97 7.80
CA VAL A 299 -5.25 -6.66 7.50
C VAL A 299 -5.44 -8.14 7.20
N ILE A 300 -6.27 -8.84 7.97
CA ILE A 300 -6.55 -10.25 7.71
C ILE A 300 -7.44 -10.37 6.48
N GLY A 301 -8.41 -9.45 6.31
CA GLY A 301 -9.23 -9.37 5.11
C GLY A 301 -8.37 -9.21 3.85
N ALA A 302 -7.41 -8.28 3.85
CA ALA A 302 -6.50 -8.09 2.71
C ALA A 302 -5.64 -9.34 2.43
N LEU A 303 -5.16 -10.01 3.49
CA LEU A 303 -4.44 -11.27 3.36
C LEU A 303 -5.32 -12.36 2.73
N ALA A 304 -6.58 -12.45 3.13
CA ALA A 304 -7.53 -13.41 2.57
C ALA A 304 -7.77 -13.15 1.07
N VAL A 305 -7.91 -11.88 0.65
CA VAL A 305 -8.03 -11.53 -0.77
C VAL A 305 -6.81 -11.98 -1.58
N ILE A 306 -5.59 -11.90 -1.02
CA ILE A 306 -4.38 -12.43 -1.67
C ILE A 306 -4.45 -13.96 -1.79
N ILE A 307 -4.81 -14.64 -0.69
CA ILE A 307 -4.82 -16.12 -0.61
C ILE A 307 -5.77 -16.76 -1.60
N VAL A 308 -6.89 -16.09 -1.94
CA VAL A 308 -7.86 -16.59 -2.94
C VAL A 308 -7.18 -16.94 -4.25
N ASP A 309 -6.25 -16.09 -4.71
CA ASP A 309 -5.53 -16.29 -5.97
C ASP A 309 -4.12 -16.89 -5.75
N ASN A 310 -3.51 -16.67 -4.58
CA ASN A 310 -2.14 -17.08 -4.27
C ASN A 310 -1.99 -17.71 -2.87
N PRO A 311 -2.23 -19.03 -2.73
CA PRO A 311 -2.01 -19.74 -1.46
C PRO A 311 -0.53 -19.83 -1.06
N MET A 312 0.40 -19.50 -1.95
CA MET A 312 1.85 -19.54 -1.74
C MET A 312 2.45 -18.16 -1.46
N LEU A 313 1.64 -17.17 -1.06
CA LEU A 313 2.07 -15.78 -0.86
C LEU A 313 3.30 -15.60 0.05
N ALA A 314 3.51 -16.52 1.00
CA ALA A 314 4.65 -16.51 1.90
C ALA A 314 5.98 -16.73 1.15
N ALA A 315 5.95 -17.41 0.01
CA ALA A 315 7.08 -17.66 -0.85
C ALA A 315 7.22 -16.63 -1.99
N THR A 316 6.12 -16.05 -2.47
CA THR A 316 6.07 -15.11 -3.60
C THR A 316 6.28 -13.64 -3.15
N GLY A 317 5.91 -12.66 -3.98
CA GLY A 317 6.07 -11.23 -3.70
C GLY A 317 7.53 -10.77 -3.78
N HIS A 318 7.99 -9.91 -2.86
CA HIS A 318 9.37 -9.39 -2.85
C HIS A 318 10.46 -10.46 -2.60
N ARG A 319 10.07 -11.72 -2.45
CA ARG A 319 10.96 -12.86 -2.20
C ARG A 319 11.49 -13.46 -3.50
N ILE A 320 10.60 -13.95 -4.36
CA ILE A 320 10.97 -14.73 -5.55
C ILE A 320 10.15 -14.41 -6.82
N CYS A 321 9.19 -13.48 -6.76
CA CYS A 321 8.43 -13.06 -7.97
C CYS A 321 9.28 -12.23 -8.93
#